data_AF-A0A550GUC2-F1
#
_entry.id   AF-A0A550GUC2-F1
#
_cell.length_a   1.000
_cell.length_b   1.000
_cell.length_c   1.000
_cell.angle_alpha   90.00
_cell.angle_beta   90.00
_cell.angle_gamma   90.00
#
_symmetry.space_group_name_H-M   'P 1'
#
loop_
_entity.id
_entity.type
_entity.pdbx_description
1 polymer ?
#
loop_
_entity_poly.entity_id
_entity_poly.type
_entity_poly.pdbx_seq_one_letter_code
_entity_poly.pdbx_strand_id
1 'polypeptide(L)'
;MYLEFFQRNGHKLIANASLIPENDPTALFTSAGMHPLVPYLMGQPHPGGKRLVNVQKCLRTSDIDEVGDSFHLSFFEMLGTW
;
A
#
# COMPACT_ATOMS: atom_id res chain seq x y z
N MET A 1 9.46 7.57 12.51
CA MET A 1 9.87 6.22 12.97
C MET A 1 9.98 5.19 11.84
N TYR A 2 8.89 4.74 11.18
CA TYR A 2 8.98 3.72 10.11
C TYR A 2 9.57 4.24 8.80
N LEU A 3 8.98 5.28 8.20
CA LEU A 3 9.44 5.84 6.93
C LEU A 3 10.89 6.32 7.01
N GLU A 4 11.23 7.05 8.08
CA GLU A 4 12.58 7.54 8.35
C GLU A 4 13.60 6.40 8.45
N PHE A 5 13.25 5.28 9.08
CA PHE A 5 14.13 4.12 9.18
C PHE A 5 14.49 3.59 7.78
N PHE A 6 13.51 3.41 6.91
CA PHE A 6 13.75 2.90 5.57
C PHE A 6 14.43 3.92 4.65
N GLN A 7 14.10 5.20 4.77
CA GLN A 7 14.78 6.28 4.07
C GLN A 7 16.27 6.35 4.43
N ARG A 8 16.62 6.23 5.73
CA ARG A 8 18.01 6.15 6.18
C ARG A 8 18.74 4.91 5.66
N ASN A 9 18.01 3.83 5.39
CA ASN A 9 18.53 2.59 4.78
C ASN A 9 18.46 2.58 3.24
N GLY A 10 18.30 3.76 2.61
CA GLY A 10 18.37 3.93 1.16
C GLY A 10 17.11 3.53 0.40
N HIS A 11 15.96 3.42 1.07
CA HIS A 11 14.67 3.26 0.38
C HIS A 11 14.12 4.63 -0.02
N LYS A 12 13.54 4.70 -1.21
CA LYS A 12 12.88 5.90 -1.70
C LYS A 12 11.42 5.93 -1.24
N LEU A 13 11.05 6.99 -0.54
CA LEU A 13 9.65 7.25 -0.19
C LEU A 13 8.83 7.45 -1.47
N ILE A 14 7.76 6.69 -1.62
CA ILE A 14 6.78 6.86 -2.70
C ILE A 14 5.46 7.36 -2.14
N ALA A 15 4.68 8.04 -2.98
CA ALA A 15 3.41 8.62 -2.57
C ALA A 15 2.37 7.54 -2.25
N ASN A 16 1.44 7.88 -1.35
CA ASN A 16 0.19 7.18 -1.18
C ASN A 16 -0.62 7.20 -2.49
N ALA A 17 -1.21 6.07 -2.87
CA ALA A 17 -2.14 5.98 -3.98
C ALA A 17 -3.59 6.18 -3.53
N SER A 18 -4.48 6.48 -4.49
CA SER A 18 -5.92 6.61 -4.25
C SER A 18 -6.51 5.32 -3.66
N LEU A 19 -7.58 5.48 -2.86
CA LEU A 19 -8.42 4.35 -2.45
C LEU A 19 -9.19 3.73 -3.62
N ILE A 20 -9.42 4.52 -4.67
CA ILE A 20 -10.08 4.08 -5.90
C ILE A 20 -8.97 3.72 -6.90
N PRO A 21 -8.87 2.46 -7.33
CA PRO A 21 -7.88 2.06 -8.33
C PRO A 21 -8.15 2.72 -9.68
N GLU A 22 -7.12 3.29 -10.31
CA GLU A 22 -7.27 3.95 -11.62
C GLU A 22 -7.20 2.98 -12.80
N ASN A 23 -6.48 1.86 -12.66
CA ASN A 23 -6.15 0.96 -13.77
C ASN A 23 -6.41 -0.52 -13.45
N ASP A 24 -7.23 -0.82 -12.45
CA ASP A 24 -7.58 -2.19 -12.06
C ASP A 24 -9.11 -2.36 -12.01
N PRO A 25 -9.72 -3.01 -13.02
CA PRO A 25 -11.16 -3.24 -13.05
C PRO A 25 -11.63 -4.35 -12.10
N THR A 26 -10.70 -5.10 -11.48
CA THR A 26 -11.01 -6.25 -10.61
C THR A 26 -11.11 -5.87 -9.14
N ALA A 27 -10.45 -4.78 -8.73
CA ALA A 27 -10.48 -4.28 -7.37
C ALA A 27 -11.42 -3.08 -7.23
N LEU A 28 -12.36 -3.15 -6.28
CA LEU A 28 -13.23 -2.02 -5.94
C LEU A 28 -12.48 -0.91 -5.19
N PHE A 29 -11.60 -1.31 -4.28
CA PHE A 29 -10.79 -0.41 -3.48
C PHE A 29 -9.36 -0.92 -3.33
N THR A 30 -8.43 -0.01 -3.07
CA THR A 30 -7.07 -0.33 -2.65
C THR A 30 -7.11 -0.97 -1.26
N SER A 31 -6.93 -2.29 -1.18
CA SER A 31 -6.96 -3.07 0.06
C SER A 31 -5.55 -3.40 0.62
N ALA A 32 -4.51 -3.15 -0.18
CA ALA A 32 -3.12 -3.42 0.16
C ALA A 32 -2.15 -2.39 -0.45
N GLY A 33 -1.02 -2.18 0.23
CA GLY A 33 0.07 -1.31 -0.22
C GLY A 33 0.69 -1.70 -1.56
N MET A 34 0.55 -2.97 -1.96
CA MET A 34 1.14 -3.49 -3.19
C MET A 34 0.32 -3.21 -4.46
N HIS A 35 -0.98 -2.88 -4.36
CA HIS A 35 -1.83 -2.71 -5.55
C HIS A 35 -1.27 -1.71 -6.56
N PRO A 36 -0.83 -0.50 -6.15
CA PRO A 36 -0.23 0.47 -7.07
C PRO A 36 1.12 0.01 -7.62
N LEU A 37 1.73 -0.99 -6.99
CA LEU A 37 3.05 -1.50 -7.33
C LEU A 37 3.05 -2.77 -8.15
N VAL A 38 1.89 -3.36 -8.43
CA VAL A 38 1.74 -4.61 -9.19
C VAL A 38 2.57 -4.61 -10.48
N PRO A 39 2.53 -3.58 -11.36
CA PRO A 39 3.31 -3.60 -12.60
C PRO A 39 4.82 -3.70 -12.36
N TYR A 40 5.31 -3.06 -11.30
CA TYR A 40 6.72 -3.03 -10.97
C TYR A 40 7.19 -4.31 -10.28
N LEU A 41 6.34 -4.90 -9.44
CA LEU A 41 6.57 -6.23 -8.86
C LEU A 41 6.54 -7.33 -9.93
N MET A 42 5.78 -7.13 -11.01
CA MET A 42 5.76 -8.02 -12.19
C MET A 42 6.96 -7.83 -13.13
N GLY A 43 7.91 -6.95 -12.78
CA GLY A 43 9.19 -6.79 -13.48
C GLY A 43 9.37 -5.49 -14.25
N GLN A 44 8.37 -4.59 -14.28
CA GLN A 44 8.58 -3.25 -14.84
C GLN A 44 9.50 -2.41 -13.91
N PRO A 45 10.37 -1.57 -14.46
CA PRO A 45 11.21 -0.71 -13.64
C PRO A 45 10.39 0.42 -13.00
N HIS A 46 10.48 0.58 -11.68
CA HIS A 46 9.90 1.72 -10.99
C HIS A 46 10.84 2.94 -11.07
N PRO A 47 10.34 4.17 -11.34
CA PRO A 47 11.17 5.39 -11.42
C PRO A 47 11.87 5.74 -10.10
N GLY A 48 11.41 5.16 -9.00
CA GLY A 48 12.03 5.24 -7.68
C GLY A 48 13.17 4.26 -7.42
N GLY A 49 13.46 3.33 -8.35
CA GLY A 49 14.44 2.27 -8.18
C GLY A 49 13.85 1.01 -7.54
N LYS A 50 14.73 0.17 -6.97
CA LYS A 50 14.41 -1.17 -6.45
C LYS A 50 14.14 -1.25 -4.94
N ARG A 51 14.23 -0.12 -4.23
CA ARG A 51 14.02 -0.04 -2.78
C ARG A 51 13.08 1.10 -2.51
N LEU A 52 11.84 0.77 -2.20
CA LEU A 52 10.76 1.72 -2.01
C LEU A 52 10.15 1.54 -0.63
N VAL A 53 9.60 2.63 -0.08
CA VAL A 53 8.85 2.59 1.17
C VAL A 53 7.63 3.50 1.06
N ASN A 54 6.50 3.08 1.62
CA ASN A 54 5.30 3.91 1.74
C ASN A 54 4.42 3.55 2.94
N VAL A 55 3.43 4.40 3.15
CA VAL A 55 2.26 4.15 3.98
C VAL A 55 1.05 4.31 3.08
N GLN A 56 0.31 3.22 2.85
CA GLN A 56 -0.85 3.19 1.97
C GLN A 56 -2.13 3.19 2.78
N LYS A 57 -3.03 4.12 2.47
CA LYS A 57 -4.41 4.06 2.93
C LYS A 57 -5.12 2.89 2.26
N CYS A 58 -5.68 2.00 3.07
CA CYS A 58 -6.35 0.79 2.62
C CYS A 58 -7.80 0.78 3.09
N LEU A 59 -8.69 0.26 2.24
CA LEU A 59 -10.07 -0.05 2.61
C LEU A 59 -10.35 -1.53 2.34
N ARG A 60 -10.81 -2.23 3.37
CA ARG A 60 -11.25 -3.62 3.32
C ARG A 60 -12.70 -3.70 3.76
N THR A 61 -13.58 -3.80 2.78
CA THR A 61 -15.00 -4.05 3.02
C THR A 61 -15.30 -5.51 3.31
N SER A 62 -14.34 -6.41 3.04
CA SER A 62 -14.43 -7.83 3.39
C SER A 62 -14.45 -8.09 4.88
N ASP A 63 -13.82 -7.20 5.65
CA ASP A 63 -13.59 -7.37 7.09
C ASP A 63 -14.70 -6.67 7.90
N ILE A 64 -15.79 -6.23 7.25
CA ILE A 64 -16.80 -5.34 7.85
C ILE A 64 -17.63 -6.01 8.93
N ASP A 65 -17.87 -7.32 8.81
CA ASP A 65 -18.68 -8.09 9.76
C ASP A 65 -17.88 -8.38 11.05
N GLU A 66 -16.56 -8.32 10.97
CA GLU A 66 -15.60 -8.55 12.05
C GLU A 66 -15.21 -7.25 12.78
N VAL A 67 -15.52 -6.08 12.20
CA VAL A 67 -15.26 -4.78 12.83
C VAL A 67 -16.01 -4.68 14.16
N GLY A 68 -15.27 -4.30 15.21
CA GLY A 68 -15.79 -4.17 16.57
C GLY A 68 -14.91 -4.86 17.61
N ASP A 69 -13.94 -5.67 17.17
CA ASP A 69 -12.86 -6.16 18.01
C ASP A 69 -11.64 -5.20 18.05
N SER A 70 -10.54 -5.65 18.66
CA SER A 70 -9.33 -4.83 18.81
C SER A 70 -8.39 -4.85 17.60
N PHE A 71 -8.72 -5.57 16.52
CA PHE A 71 -7.79 -5.85 15.42
C PHE A 71 -8.34 -5.49 14.04
N HIS A 72 -9.65 -5.65 13.82
CA HIS A 72 -10.28 -5.48 12.52
C HIS A 72 -10.74 -4.05 12.31
N LEU A 73 -10.28 -3.47 11.20
CA LEU A 73 -10.64 -2.15 10.74
C LEU A 73 -11.05 -2.25 9.28
N SER A 74 -12.10 -1.52 8.90
CA SER A 74 -12.45 -1.35 7.49
C SER A 74 -11.45 -0.42 6.79
N PHE A 75 -11.07 0.69 7.42
CA PHE A 75 -10.06 1.63 6.93
C PHE A 75 -8.83 1.64 7.83
N PHE A 76 -7.65 1.51 7.23
CA PHE A 76 -6.38 1.51 7.95
C PHE A 76 -5.22 1.93 7.06
N GLU A 77 -4.07 2.18 7.68
CA GLU A 77 -2.83 2.48 6.97
C GLU A 77 -1.89 1.28 7.00
N MET A 78 -1.48 0.82 5.82
CA MET A 78 -0.55 -0.28 5.65
C MET A 78 0.86 0.26 5.38
N LEU A 79 1.78 -0.07 6.27
CA LEU A 79 3.19 0.26 6.14
C LEU A 79 3.86 -0.79 5.22
N GLY A 80 4.46 -0.35 4.11
CA GLY A 80 5.01 -1.25 3.08
C GLY A 80 6.42 -0.89 2.64
N THR A 81 7.21 -1.91 2.35
CA THR A 81 8.55 -1.84 1.74
C THR A 81 8.62 -2.76 0.55
N TRP A 82 9.29 -2.32 -0.52
CA TRP A 82 9.28 -3.00 -1.82
C TRP A 82 10.66 -2.96 -2.47
#